data_AF-A0AAD7IXA3-F1
#
_entry.id   AF-A0AAD7IXA3-F1
#
_cell.length_a   1.000
_cell.length_b   1.000
_cell.length_c   1.000
_cell.angle_alpha   90.00
_cell.angle_beta   90.00
_cell.angle_gamma   90.00
#
_symmetry.space_group_name_H-M   'P 1'
#
loop_
_entity.id
_entity.type
_entity.pdbx_description
1 polymer ?
#
loop_
_entity_poly.entity_id
_entity_poly.type
_entity_poly.pdbx_seq_one_letter_code
_entity_poly.pdbx_strand_id
1 'polypeptide(L)'
;VTAGLVDFAAAGLPEYNGCYAVVLDSLYSKPELSGVLAQAEAFSPWEIAQVNAGPGGQAFTNTSYRNGQRIIYDSFELSEQIFEKVRPHLRDIEEIEETTFINGQKVAQKWRMVRLNERLRFLRYPEGGFFKKHVDGHYENEETGQRTFYTLQFYLPSDSTGSHESFLPAKGGTTRFLGRKGAYADVQAIPGRVLIFQHATLMHTGEEVTDGVKCAVRSDILYE
;
A
#
# COMPACT_ATOMS: atom_id res chain seq x y z
N VAL A 1 -2.51 -12.24 -9.87
CA VAL A 1 -3.72 -11.38 -9.82
C VAL A 1 -3.69 -10.42 -11.01
N THR A 2 -4.80 -10.28 -11.74
CA THR A 2 -5.00 -9.31 -12.84
C THR A 2 -5.71 -8.06 -12.33
N ALA A 3 -5.82 -7.01 -13.15
CA ALA A 3 -6.66 -5.86 -12.84
C ALA A 3 -8.13 -6.27 -12.59
N GLY A 4 -8.80 -5.57 -11.68
CA GLY A 4 -10.14 -5.87 -11.17
C GLY A 4 -10.14 -6.23 -9.68
N LEU A 5 -11.34 -6.55 -9.18
CA LEU A 5 -11.51 -7.10 -7.83
C LEU A 5 -10.78 -8.43 -7.72
N VAL A 6 -10.06 -8.62 -6.62
CA VAL A 6 -9.31 -9.85 -6.37
C VAL A 6 -10.26 -10.92 -5.86
N ASP A 7 -10.53 -11.92 -6.69
CA ASP A 7 -11.22 -13.14 -6.25
C ASP A 7 -10.23 -14.04 -5.49
N PHE A 8 -10.18 -13.86 -4.17
CA PHE A 8 -9.31 -14.64 -3.30
C PHE A 8 -9.63 -16.13 -3.31
N ALA A 9 -10.91 -16.51 -3.40
CA ALA A 9 -11.29 -17.92 -3.45
C ALA A 9 -10.78 -18.59 -4.73
N ALA A 10 -10.96 -17.95 -5.89
CA ALA A 10 -10.39 -18.41 -7.16
C ALA A 10 -8.86 -18.39 -7.17
N ALA A 11 -8.23 -17.48 -6.42
CA ALA A 11 -6.79 -17.44 -6.22
C ALA A 11 -6.27 -18.50 -5.22
N GLY A 12 -7.13 -19.40 -4.71
CA GLY A 12 -6.74 -20.45 -3.78
C GLY A 12 -6.60 -20.00 -2.32
N LEU A 13 -7.20 -18.86 -1.97
CA LEU A 13 -7.21 -18.24 -0.65
C LEU A 13 -8.64 -18.08 -0.11
N PRO A 14 -9.44 -19.15 0.00
CA PRO A 14 -10.85 -19.07 0.39
C PRO A 14 -11.10 -18.51 1.81
N GLU A 15 -10.08 -18.52 2.68
CA GLU A 15 -10.15 -17.86 3.99
C GLU A 15 -10.24 -16.34 3.91
N TYR A 16 -9.90 -15.74 2.76
CA TYR A 16 -10.08 -14.32 2.47
C TYR A 16 -11.33 -14.07 1.64
N ASN A 17 -12.25 -15.04 1.56
CA ASN A 17 -13.55 -14.81 0.96
C ASN A 17 -14.29 -13.68 1.69
N GLY A 18 -14.80 -12.71 0.94
CA GLY A 18 -15.41 -11.49 1.48
C GLY A 18 -14.42 -10.40 1.90
N CYS A 19 -13.12 -10.66 1.88
CA CYS A 19 -12.13 -9.58 2.01
C CYS A 19 -12.03 -8.78 0.71
N TYR A 20 -11.81 -7.49 0.84
CA TYR A 20 -11.68 -6.57 -0.27
C TYR A 20 -10.21 -6.36 -0.66
N ALA A 21 -9.93 -6.59 -1.93
CA ALA A 21 -8.77 -6.05 -2.61
C ALA A 21 -9.11 -5.77 -4.08
N VAL A 22 -8.52 -4.74 -4.66
CA VAL A 22 -8.68 -4.36 -6.06
C VAL A 22 -7.34 -3.97 -6.66
N VAL A 23 -7.10 -4.39 -7.90
CA VAL A 23 -5.96 -3.99 -8.72
C VAL A 23 -6.45 -3.07 -9.83
N LEU A 24 -5.88 -1.87 -9.91
CA LEU A 24 -6.18 -0.87 -10.93
C LEU A 24 -4.94 -0.68 -11.80
N ASP A 25 -5.11 -0.76 -13.11
CA ASP A 25 -4.06 -0.52 -14.11
C ASP A 25 -4.46 0.66 -15.01
N SER A 26 -3.48 1.22 -15.72
CA SER A 26 -3.72 2.22 -16.78
C SER A 26 -4.39 3.54 -16.34
N LEU A 27 -4.21 3.95 -15.08
CA LEU A 27 -4.72 5.22 -14.56
C LEU A 27 -3.79 6.43 -14.83
N TYR A 28 -2.52 6.16 -15.09
CA TYR A 28 -1.47 7.17 -15.21
C TYR A 28 -0.64 6.98 -16.48
N SER A 29 -0.26 8.10 -17.09
CA SER A 29 0.75 8.16 -18.13
C SER A 29 2.17 8.04 -17.54
N LYS A 30 3.16 7.72 -18.39
CA LYS A 30 4.56 7.65 -17.97
C LYS A 30 5.09 8.96 -17.35
N PRO A 31 4.83 10.16 -17.93
CA PRO A 31 5.27 11.41 -17.32
C PRO A 31 4.65 11.68 -15.95
N GLU A 32 3.36 11.35 -15.76
CA GLU A 32 2.72 11.45 -14.44
C GLU A 32 3.44 10.56 -13.42
N LEU A 33 3.74 9.30 -13.77
CA LEU A 33 4.41 8.35 -12.89
C LEU A 33 5.82 8.79 -12.48
N SER A 34 6.63 9.24 -13.45
CA SER A 34 7.97 9.77 -13.18
C SER A 34 7.91 11.06 -12.37
N GLY A 35 6.92 11.92 -12.62
CA GLY A 35 6.70 13.17 -11.87
C GLY A 35 6.31 12.95 -10.41
N VAL A 36 5.53 11.92 -10.10
CA VAL A 36 5.20 11.53 -8.71
C VAL A 36 6.48 11.15 -7.95
N LEU A 37 7.36 10.33 -8.55
CA LEU A 37 8.61 9.92 -7.91
C LEU A 37 9.60 11.09 -7.76
N ALA A 38 9.71 11.93 -8.81
CA ALA A 38 10.61 13.09 -8.81
C ALA A 38 10.32 14.07 -7.68
N GLN A 39 9.04 14.30 -7.36
CA GLN A 39 8.64 15.18 -6.24
C GLN A 39 9.19 14.68 -4.90
N ALA A 40 9.11 13.37 -4.63
CA ALA A 40 9.63 12.80 -3.40
C ALA A 40 11.16 12.84 -3.34
N GLU A 41 11.84 12.50 -4.43
CA GLU A 41 13.31 12.52 -4.50
C GLU A 41 13.88 13.95 -4.39
N ALA A 42 13.15 14.95 -4.86
CA ALA A 42 13.49 16.36 -4.67
C ALA A 42 13.22 16.85 -3.23
N PHE A 43 12.26 16.24 -2.52
CA PHE A 43 11.90 16.61 -1.16
C PHE A 43 12.93 16.15 -0.13
N SER A 44 13.40 14.89 -0.22
CA SER A 44 14.31 14.31 0.77
C SER A 44 15.10 13.13 0.19
N PRO A 45 16.35 12.88 0.65
CA PRO A 45 17.07 11.66 0.28
C PRO A 45 16.40 10.38 0.81
N TRP A 46 16.71 9.27 0.14
CA TRP A 46 16.29 7.93 0.57
C TRP A 46 17.01 7.51 1.86
N GLU A 47 16.24 7.15 2.90
CA GLU A 47 16.77 6.63 4.17
C GLU A 47 16.36 5.17 4.39
N ILE A 48 17.02 4.44 5.29
CA ILE A 48 16.64 3.06 5.62
C ILE A 48 15.23 3.03 6.21
N ALA A 49 14.39 2.13 5.70
CA ALA A 49 13.01 2.00 6.15
C ALA A 49 12.94 1.35 7.54
N GLN A 50 12.73 2.16 8.57
CA GLN A 50 12.54 1.70 9.95
C GLN A 50 11.19 1.00 10.17
N VAL A 51 11.16 0.14 11.20
CA VAL A 51 9.98 -0.56 11.73
C VAL A 51 9.36 0.30 12.82
N ASN A 52 8.03 0.47 12.78
CA ASN A 52 7.29 1.12 13.87
C ASN A 52 7.05 0.11 15.00
N ALA A 53 7.41 0.47 16.23
CA ALA A 53 7.23 -0.39 17.41
C ALA A 53 5.79 -0.39 17.98
N GLY A 54 4.83 0.24 17.28
CA GLY A 54 3.45 0.39 17.75
C GLY A 54 3.27 1.60 18.69
N PRO A 55 2.07 1.75 19.30
CA PRO A 55 1.75 2.87 20.18
C PRO A 55 2.77 3.04 21.31
N GLY A 56 3.35 4.24 21.45
CA GLY A 56 4.36 4.57 22.47
C GLY A 56 5.77 4.04 22.21
N GLY A 57 5.99 3.27 21.15
CA GLY A 57 7.30 2.71 20.78
C GLY A 57 8.05 3.57 19.77
N GLN A 58 9.38 3.67 19.91
CA GLN A 58 10.22 4.36 18.93
C GLN A 58 10.46 3.49 17.69
N ALA A 59 10.59 4.14 16.53
CA ALA A 59 10.97 3.44 15.31
C ALA A 59 12.41 2.90 15.41
N PHE A 60 12.65 1.70 14.89
CA PHE A 60 13.95 1.04 14.96
C PHE A 60 14.31 0.35 13.63
N THR A 61 15.60 0.17 13.40
CA THR A 61 16.11 -0.53 12.20
C THR A 61 16.18 -2.03 12.47
N ASN A 62 15.50 -2.82 11.63
CA ASN A 62 15.64 -4.28 11.63
C ASN A 62 15.66 -4.80 10.18
N THR A 63 16.86 -4.84 9.60
CA THR A 63 17.08 -5.25 8.20
C THR A 63 16.80 -6.74 7.95
N SER A 64 16.69 -7.57 8.99
CA SER A 64 16.24 -8.96 8.86
C SER A 64 14.72 -9.10 8.69
N TYR A 65 13.96 -8.07 9.08
CA TYR A 65 12.50 -8.03 9.00
C TYR A 65 12.00 -7.14 7.84
N ARG A 66 12.66 -6.00 7.61
CA ARG A 66 12.40 -5.11 6.48
C ARG A 66 13.71 -4.58 5.95
N ASN A 67 14.00 -4.86 4.70
CA ASN A 67 15.18 -4.36 4.01
C ASN A 67 14.73 -3.51 2.82
N GLY A 68 14.92 -2.20 2.91
CA GLY A 68 14.52 -1.25 1.88
C GLY A 68 14.71 0.17 2.37
N GLN A 69 14.46 1.11 1.47
CA GLN A 69 14.57 2.54 1.72
C GLN A 69 13.19 3.20 1.71
N ARG A 70 13.09 4.36 2.35
CA ARG A 70 11.87 5.15 2.42
C ARG A 70 12.16 6.65 2.38
N ILE A 71 11.27 7.37 1.71
CA ILE A 71 11.04 8.80 1.91
C ILE A 71 9.63 8.92 2.51
N ILE A 72 9.50 9.71 3.58
CA ILE A 72 8.20 10.10 4.12
C ILE A 72 7.94 11.52 3.63
N TYR A 73 6.90 11.68 2.84
CA TYR A 73 6.51 12.96 2.27
C TYR A 73 5.06 13.25 2.64
N ASP A 74 4.85 14.13 3.62
CA ASP A 74 3.52 14.59 4.01
C ASP A 74 3.10 15.69 3.00
N SER A 75 2.20 15.36 2.08
CA SER A 75 1.68 16.31 1.08
C SER A 75 0.20 16.04 0.80
N PHE A 76 -0.62 17.02 1.19
CA PHE A 76 -2.05 16.99 0.90
C PHE A 76 -2.29 17.03 -0.61
N GLU A 77 -1.60 17.92 -1.33
CA GLU A 77 -1.77 18.13 -2.77
C GLU A 77 -1.49 16.86 -3.58
N LEU A 78 -0.38 16.18 -3.32
CA LEU A 78 -0.03 14.96 -4.02
C LEU A 78 -0.95 13.80 -3.63
N SER A 79 -1.35 13.72 -2.36
CA SER A 79 -2.32 12.69 -1.91
C SER A 79 -3.67 12.85 -2.60
N GLU A 80 -4.16 14.08 -2.77
CA GLU A 80 -5.43 14.37 -3.45
C GLU A 80 -5.35 14.07 -4.94
N GLN A 81 -4.26 14.45 -5.62
CA GLN A 81 -4.05 14.09 -7.03
C GLN A 81 -4.07 12.57 -7.27
N ILE A 82 -3.46 11.81 -6.36
CA ILE A 82 -3.51 10.33 -6.42
C ILE A 82 -4.95 9.87 -6.16
N PHE A 83 -5.60 10.42 -5.12
CA PHE A 83 -6.93 10.02 -4.71
C PHE A 83 -7.99 10.27 -5.78
N GLU A 84 -7.98 11.42 -6.46
CA GLU A 84 -8.89 11.77 -7.55
C GLU A 84 -8.92 10.73 -8.67
N LYS A 85 -7.76 10.12 -8.98
CA LYS A 85 -7.63 9.10 -10.02
C LYS A 85 -8.20 7.75 -9.58
N VAL A 86 -8.03 7.38 -8.31
CA VAL A 86 -8.45 6.06 -7.81
C VAL A 86 -9.89 6.04 -7.29
N ARG A 87 -10.36 7.12 -6.67
CA ARG A 87 -11.68 7.23 -6.01
C ARG A 87 -12.85 6.76 -6.87
N PRO A 88 -12.95 7.06 -8.18
CA PRO A 88 -14.05 6.60 -9.02
C PRO A 88 -14.20 5.08 -9.09
N HIS A 89 -13.14 4.33 -8.77
CA HIS A 89 -13.08 2.88 -8.78
C HIS A 89 -13.34 2.23 -7.41
N LEU A 90 -13.62 3.01 -6.36
CA LEU A 90 -13.69 2.54 -4.97
C LEU A 90 -15.11 2.60 -4.39
N ARG A 91 -16.14 2.55 -5.24
CA ARG A 91 -17.55 2.64 -4.81
C ARG A 91 -17.93 1.54 -3.81
N ASP A 92 -17.37 0.34 -3.96
CA ASP A 92 -17.65 -0.81 -3.09
C ASP A 92 -17.17 -0.60 -1.64
N ILE A 93 -16.29 0.38 -1.41
CA ILE A 93 -15.73 0.71 -0.10
C ILE A 93 -15.96 2.18 0.28
N GLU A 94 -16.91 2.86 -0.39
CA GLU A 94 -17.23 4.26 -0.11
C GLU A 94 -17.91 4.43 1.26
N GLU A 95 -18.80 3.51 1.60
CA GLU A 95 -19.39 3.37 2.93
C GLU A 95 -19.14 1.96 3.43
N ILE A 96 -18.58 1.83 4.63
CA ILE A 96 -18.28 0.54 5.24
C ILE A 96 -18.87 0.48 6.65
N GLU A 97 -19.05 -0.73 7.16
CA GLU A 97 -19.40 -0.97 8.55
C GLU A 97 -18.28 -1.75 9.22
N GLU A 98 -17.72 -1.19 10.29
CA GLU A 98 -16.62 -1.80 11.03
C GLU A 98 -17.02 -1.97 12.49
N THR A 99 -16.68 -3.13 13.06
CA THR A 99 -16.96 -3.43 14.46
C THR A 99 -15.82 -2.92 15.33
N THR A 100 -16.12 -1.95 16.19
CA THR A 100 -15.21 -1.46 17.23
C THR A 100 -15.61 -2.01 18.61
N PHE A 101 -14.72 -1.82 19.59
CA PHE A 101 -15.02 -2.07 21.00
C PHE A 101 -15.09 -0.74 21.76
N ILE A 102 -16.27 -0.37 22.23
CA ILE A 102 -16.46 0.81 23.09
C ILE A 102 -16.87 0.29 24.47
N ASN A 103 -16.10 0.64 25.50
CA ASN A 103 -16.33 0.20 26.89
C ASN A 103 -16.53 -1.33 27.02
N GLY A 104 -15.78 -2.11 26.24
CA GLY A 104 -15.86 -3.58 26.23
C GLY A 104 -17.05 -4.17 25.46
N GLN A 105 -17.89 -3.34 24.85
CA GLN A 105 -19.01 -3.78 24.01
C GLN A 105 -18.66 -3.66 22.53
N LYS A 106 -19.07 -4.68 21.73
CA LYS A 106 -18.98 -4.62 20.27
C LYS A 106 -20.03 -3.65 19.75
N VAL A 107 -19.58 -2.65 19.00
CA VAL A 107 -20.45 -1.66 18.36
C VAL A 107 -20.11 -1.64 16.88
N ALA A 108 -21.12 -1.83 16.04
CA ALA A 108 -21.00 -1.61 14.60
C ALA A 108 -21.07 -0.10 14.34
N GLN A 109 -20.04 0.43 13.69
CA GLN A 109 -19.96 1.83 13.29
C GLN A 109 -19.93 1.91 11.77
N LYS A 110 -20.72 2.83 11.22
CA LYS A 110 -20.64 3.18 9.80
C LYS A 110 -19.57 4.22 9.60
N TRP A 111 -18.82 4.06 8.53
CA TRP A 111 -17.69 4.91 8.18
C TRP A 111 -17.83 5.32 6.72
N ARG A 112 -17.58 6.59 6.43
CA ARG A 112 -17.62 7.14 5.07
C ARG A 112 -16.23 7.54 4.62
N MET A 113 -15.86 7.10 3.41
CA MET A 113 -14.58 7.43 2.80
C MET A 113 -14.47 8.95 2.57
N VAL A 114 -13.35 9.53 3.01
CA VAL A 114 -13.09 10.97 2.91
C VAL A 114 -12.07 11.25 1.80
N ARG A 115 -10.84 10.78 2.01
CA ARG A 115 -9.65 11.10 1.20
C ARG A 115 -8.51 10.10 1.38
N LEU A 116 -7.41 10.27 0.65
CA LEU A 116 -6.16 9.58 0.96
C LEU A 116 -5.42 10.32 2.08
N ASN A 117 -4.76 9.57 2.97
CA ASN A 117 -3.90 10.15 4.00
C ASN A 117 -2.72 10.90 3.35
N GLU A 118 -2.47 12.12 3.81
CA GLU A 118 -1.42 13.02 3.32
C GLU A 118 -0.01 12.47 3.54
N ARG A 119 0.16 11.52 4.47
CA ARG A 119 1.43 10.87 4.79
C ARG A 119 1.79 9.81 3.75
N LEU A 120 2.39 10.25 2.65
CA LEU A 120 2.86 9.38 1.59
C LEU A 120 4.21 8.74 1.96
N ARG A 121 4.26 7.41 1.97
CA ARG A 121 5.48 6.65 2.20
C ARG A 121 5.99 6.13 0.86
N PHE A 122 6.95 6.83 0.28
CA PHE A 122 7.67 6.36 -0.89
C PHE A 122 8.64 5.28 -0.45
N LEU A 123 8.60 4.12 -1.07
CA LEU A 123 9.35 2.92 -0.72
C LEU A 123 10.22 2.52 -1.91
N ARG A 124 11.48 2.19 -1.65
CA ARG A 124 12.43 1.73 -2.66
C ARG A 124 13.12 0.46 -2.18
N TYR A 125 13.09 -0.57 -3.01
CA TYR A 125 13.66 -1.88 -2.73
C TYR A 125 14.60 -2.25 -3.88
N PRO A 126 15.92 -2.03 -3.71
CA PRO A 126 16.93 -2.62 -4.59
C PRO A 126 16.91 -4.15 -4.49
N GLU A 127 17.71 -4.82 -5.34
CA GLU A 127 17.98 -6.26 -5.24
C GLU A 127 18.31 -6.69 -3.80
N GLY A 128 17.68 -7.77 -3.32
CA GLY A 128 17.73 -8.24 -1.94
C GLY A 128 16.81 -7.49 -0.96
N GLY A 129 16.08 -6.47 -1.42
CA GLY A 129 15.08 -5.74 -0.62
C GLY A 129 13.79 -6.53 -0.45
N PHE A 130 13.19 -6.48 0.74
CA PHE A 130 11.95 -7.20 1.09
C PHE A 130 11.21 -6.56 2.27
N PHE A 131 9.99 -7.03 2.52
CA PHE A 131 9.27 -6.79 3.76
C PHE A 131 8.56 -8.08 4.20
N LYS A 132 8.94 -8.62 5.38
CA LYS A 132 8.41 -9.88 5.91
C LYS A 132 6.92 -9.79 6.24
N LYS A 133 6.37 -10.96 6.55
CA LYS A 133 4.95 -11.23 6.76
C LYS A 133 4.34 -10.31 7.81
N HIS A 134 3.28 -9.60 7.45
CA HIS A 134 2.54 -8.71 8.34
C HIS A 134 1.08 -8.51 7.90
N VAL A 135 0.33 -7.84 8.76
CA VAL A 135 -0.96 -7.22 8.46
C VAL A 135 -0.79 -5.72 8.72
N ASP A 136 -1.40 -4.88 7.90
CA ASP A 136 -1.31 -3.44 8.09
C ASP A 136 -2.17 -2.97 9.27
N GLY A 137 -1.63 -2.02 10.03
CA GLY A 137 -2.33 -1.40 11.15
C GLY A 137 -3.16 -0.20 10.69
N HIS A 138 -4.21 0.11 11.44
CA HIS A 138 -4.96 1.35 11.25
C HIS A 138 -4.20 2.54 11.85
N TYR A 139 -4.38 3.70 11.22
CA TYR A 139 -4.11 5.01 11.80
C TYR A 139 -5.43 5.60 12.30
N GLU A 140 -5.37 6.31 13.41
CA GLU A 140 -6.48 7.09 13.98
C GLU A 140 -5.97 8.50 14.26
N ASN A 141 -6.71 9.49 13.79
CA ASN A 141 -6.46 10.89 14.08
C ASN A 141 -7.30 11.28 15.29
N GLU A 142 -6.67 11.49 16.45
CA GLU A 142 -7.37 11.77 17.70
C GLU A 142 -8.14 13.09 17.70
N GLU A 143 -7.75 14.06 16.87
CA GLU A 143 -8.39 15.39 16.80
C GLU A 143 -9.69 15.37 15.99
N THR A 144 -9.70 14.60 14.89
CA THR A 144 -10.82 14.54 13.95
C THR A 144 -11.68 13.29 14.11
N GLY A 145 -11.18 12.26 14.78
CA GLY A 145 -11.78 10.92 14.84
C GLY A 145 -11.62 10.11 13.55
N GLN A 146 -10.90 10.63 12.54
CA GLN A 146 -10.72 9.92 11.27
C GLN A 146 -9.87 8.67 11.43
N ARG A 147 -10.23 7.62 10.72
CA ARG A 147 -9.56 6.32 10.80
C ARG A 147 -9.29 5.71 9.43
N THR A 148 -8.23 4.91 9.32
CA THR A 148 -7.91 4.20 8.07
C THR A 148 -8.24 2.71 8.14
N PHE A 149 -8.78 2.16 7.05
CA PHE A 149 -9.12 0.73 6.95
C PHE A 149 -8.52 0.03 5.73
N TYR A 150 -8.02 0.79 4.77
CA TYR A 150 -7.51 0.28 3.49
C TYR A 150 -6.14 0.88 3.21
N THR A 151 -5.22 0.04 2.73
CA THR A 151 -3.93 0.48 2.21
C THR A 151 -4.02 0.67 0.71
N LEU A 152 -3.44 1.77 0.22
CA LEU A 152 -3.13 2.00 -1.17
C LEU A 152 -1.64 1.76 -1.39
N GLN A 153 -1.32 0.80 -2.26
CA GLN A 153 0.03 0.49 -2.72
C GLN A 153 0.13 0.82 -4.22
N PHE A 154 0.76 1.93 -4.55
CA PHE A 154 0.91 2.43 -5.91
C PHE A 154 2.33 2.18 -6.42
N TYR A 155 2.50 1.29 -7.39
CA TYR A 155 3.82 0.94 -7.94
C TYR A 155 4.31 1.99 -8.94
N LEU A 156 5.55 2.40 -8.77
CA LEU A 156 6.20 3.47 -9.53
C LEU A 156 7.34 2.89 -10.39
N PRO A 157 7.82 3.64 -11.40
CA PRO A 157 9.07 3.30 -12.09
C PRO A 157 10.25 3.23 -11.10
N SER A 158 11.33 2.54 -11.48
CA SER A 158 12.50 2.34 -10.62
C SER A 158 13.28 3.62 -10.30
N ASP A 159 13.11 4.65 -11.13
CA ASP A 159 13.68 5.99 -11.00
C ASP A 159 12.81 7.02 -11.75
N SER A 160 13.12 8.30 -11.57
CA SER A 160 12.36 9.44 -12.11
C SER A 160 12.78 9.87 -13.53
N THR A 161 13.70 9.18 -14.21
CA THR A 161 14.25 9.62 -15.52
C THR A 161 13.26 9.52 -16.67
N GLY A 162 12.26 8.65 -16.56
CA GLY A 162 11.30 8.40 -17.64
C GLY A 162 11.79 7.43 -18.72
N SER A 163 12.97 6.80 -18.55
CA SER A 163 13.57 5.88 -19.53
C SER A 163 12.74 4.60 -19.73
N HIS A 164 12.98 3.84 -20.80
CA HIS A 164 12.28 2.58 -21.01
C HIS A 164 12.57 1.58 -19.88
N GLU A 165 13.83 1.53 -19.48
CA GLU A 165 14.39 0.68 -18.44
C GLU A 165 13.71 0.95 -17.09
N SER A 166 13.43 2.22 -16.77
CA SER A 166 12.78 2.59 -15.51
C SER A 166 11.36 2.05 -15.37
N PHE A 167 10.71 1.71 -16.49
CA PHE A 167 9.36 1.14 -16.51
C PHE A 167 9.33 -0.39 -16.65
N LEU A 168 10.49 -1.05 -16.70
CA LEU A 168 10.54 -2.51 -16.63
C LEU A 168 10.19 -2.96 -15.20
N PRO A 169 9.21 -3.86 -15.01
CA PRO A 169 8.93 -4.40 -13.68
C PRO A 169 10.16 -5.12 -13.11
N ALA A 170 10.44 -4.88 -11.84
CA ALA A 170 11.45 -5.67 -11.11
C ALA A 170 11.06 -7.15 -11.07
N LYS A 171 12.05 -8.06 -11.06
CA LYS A 171 11.78 -9.49 -10.81
C LYS A 171 11.69 -9.73 -9.30
N GLY A 172 10.82 -10.66 -8.91
CA GLY A 172 10.44 -10.82 -7.51
C GLY A 172 9.64 -9.62 -7.02
N GLY A 173 9.82 -9.18 -5.78
CA GLY A 173 9.24 -7.93 -5.30
C GLY A 173 7.71 -7.88 -5.24
N THR A 174 6.99 -8.99 -5.44
CA THR A 174 5.53 -8.99 -5.45
C THR A 174 4.96 -8.55 -4.11
N THR A 175 3.79 -7.92 -4.12
CA THR A 175 2.97 -7.96 -2.90
C THR A 175 2.23 -9.29 -2.91
N ARG A 176 2.57 -10.15 -1.95
CA ARG A 176 2.05 -11.51 -1.87
C ARG A 176 1.06 -11.63 -0.72
N PHE A 177 -0.19 -11.96 -1.04
CA PHE A 177 -1.15 -12.39 -0.03
C PHE A 177 -0.87 -13.84 0.35
N LEU A 178 -0.86 -14.13 1.65
CA LEU A 178 -0.46 -15.43 2.20
C LEU A 178 -1.64 -16.16 2.81
N GLY A 179 -1.95 -17.33 2.25
CA GLY A 179 -2.97 -18.23 2.79
C GLY A 179 -2.41 -19.30 3.72
N ARG A 180 -3.31 -20.20 4.11
CA ARG A 180 -3.06 -21.40 4.88
C ARG A 180 -2.29 -22.40 4.04
N LYS A 181 -1.52 -23.26 4.72
CA LYS A 181 -0.77 -24.37 4.10
C LYS A 181 0.17 -23.94 2.96
N GLY A 182 0.63 -22.68 2.97
CA GLY A 182 1.57 -22.15 1.97
C GLY A 182 0.91 -21.68 0.67
N ALA A 183 -0.42 -21.65 0.56
CA ALA A 183 -1.10 -21.00 -0.57
C ALA A 183 -0.77 -19.51 -0.61
N TYR A 184 -0.72 -18.92 -1.80
CA TYR A 184 -0.46 -17.50 -1.96
C TYR A 184 -1.03 -16.94 -3.26
N ALA A 185 -1.24 -15.63 -3.29
CA ALA A 185 -1.60 -14.89 -4.49
C ALA A 185 -0.70 -13.67 -4.66
N ASP A 186 -0.06 -13.56 -5.82
CA ASP A 186 0.88 -12.47 -6.12
C ASP A 186 0.22 -11.34 -6.93
N VAL A 187 0.47 -10.11 -6.46
CA VAL A 187 0.30 -8.88 -7.22
C VAL A 187 1.68 -8.39 -7.66
N GLN A 188 1.90 -8.37 -8.98
CA GLN A 188 3.14 -7.91 -9.59
C GLN A 188 3.30 -6.39 -9.41
N ALA A 189 4.51 -5.96 -9.07
CA ALA A 189 4.87 -4.55 -8.88
C ALA A 189 5.13 -3.85 -10.23
N ILE A 190 4.10 -3.77 -11.07
CA ILE A 190 4.17 -3.17 -12.40
C ILE A 190 4.05 -1.65 -12.28
N PRO A 191 5.00 -0.83 -12.79
CA PRO A 191 4.87 0.62 -12.76
C PRO A 191 3.54 1.11 -13.33
N GLY A 192 2.82 1.94 -12.56
CA GLY A 192 1.48 2.43 -12.90
C GLY A 192 0.32 1.63 -12.30
N ARG A 193 0.58 0.42 -11.78
CA ARG A 193 -0.43 -0.38 -11.09
C ARG A 193 -0.68 0.16 -9.69
N VAL A 194 -1.94 0.20 -9.29
CA VAL A 194 -2.37 0.49 -7.93
C VAL A 194 -3.06 -0.74 -7.35
N LEU A 195 -2.62 -1.17 -6.18
CA LEU A 195 -3.28 -2.21 -5.37
C LEU A 195 -3.91 -1.53 -4.16
N ILE A 196 -5.21 -1.72 -3.96
CA ILE A 196 -5.92 -1.26 -2.75
C ILE A 196 -6.49 -2.48 -2.05
N PHE A 197 -6.27 -2.61 -0.75
CA PHE A 197 -6.70 -3.78 0.01
C PHE A 197 -6.98 -3.42 1.46
N GLN A 198 -7.94 -4.11 2.07
CA GLN A 198 -8.29 -3.88 3.48
C GLN A 198 -7.15 -4.26 4.41
N HIS A 199 -7.04 -3.57 5.54
CA HIS A 199 -6.09 -3.88 6.59
C HIS A 199 -6.44 -5.19 7.28
N ALA A 200 -7.69 -5.34 7.72
CA ALA A 200 -8.09 -6.46 8.55
C ALA A 200 -7.88 -7.81 7.85
N THR A 201 -7.21 -8.74 8.53
CA THR A 201 -7.02 -10.16 8.17
C THR A 201 -6.15 -10.48 6.95
N LEU A 202 -5.94 -9.54 6.01
CA LEU A 202 -5.14 -9.76 4.80
C LEU A 202 -3.64 -9.78 5.11
N MET A 203 -3.15 -10.97 5.44
CA MET A 203 -1.74 -11.23 5.70
C MET A 203 -0.95 -11.20 4.39
N HIS A 204 0.14 -10.44 4.38
CA HIS A 204 0.92 -10.27 3.17
C HIS A 204 2.42 -10.02 3.41
N THR A 205 3.20 -10.13 2.35
CA THR A 205 4.63 -9.81 2.29
C THR A 205 4.92 -8.87 1.11
N GLY A 206 6.02 -8.13 1.22
CA GLY A 206 6.76 -7.66 0.06
C GLY A 206 7.87 -8.66 -0.23
N GLU A 207 7.70 -9.51 -1.24
CA GLU A 207 8.69 -10.53 -1.58
C GLU A 207 10.03 -9.91 -1.96
N GLU A 208 11.08 -10.71 -1.88
CA GLU A 208 12.44 -10.27 -2.21
C GLU A 208 12.54 -9.85 -3.68
N VAL A 209 13.14 -8.69 -3.91
CA VAL A 209 13.52 -8.23 -5.26
C VAL A 209 14.75 -9.02 -5.69
N THR A 210 14.64 -9.76 -6.79
CA THR A 210 15.74 -10.61 -7.30
C THR A 210 16.47 -10.02 -8.49
N ASP A 211 15.91 -8.98 -9.13
CA ASP A 211 16.52 -8.24 -10.22
C ASP A 211 15.83 -6.87 -10.38
N GLY A 212 16.62 -5.82 -10.63
CA GLY A 212 16.14 -4.45 -10.74
C GLY A 212 15.81 -3.77 -9.40
N VAL A 213 14.90 -2.78 -9.44
CA VAL A 213 14.49 -2.00 -8.26
C VAL A 213 12.97 -1.85 -8.27
N LYS A 214 12.33 -2.21 -7.15
CA LYS A 214 10.91 -1.94 -6.91
C LYS A 214 10.74 -0.61 -6.21
N CYS A 215 9.97 0.29 -6.81
CA CYS A 215 9.53 1.54 -6.18
C CYS A 215 8.01 1.55 -6.02
N ALA A 216 7.52 2.13 -4.92
CA ALA A 216 6.09 2.28 -4.71
C ALA A 216 5.76 3.39 -3.71
N VAL A 217 4.59 4.00 -3.82
CA VAL A 217 3.98 4.79 -2.74
C VAL A 217 3.08 3.88 -1.93
N ARG A 218 3.16 3.98 -0.61
CA ARG A 218 2.16 3.46 0.30
C ARG A 218 1.49 4.63 1.04
N SER A 219 0.18 4.67 1.01
CA SER A 219 -0.64 5.46 1.93
C SER A 219 -1.89 4.67 2.31
N ASP A 220 -2.79 5.27 3.07
CA ASP A 220 -3.99 4.63 3.59
C ASP A 220 -5.21 5.54 3.38
N ILE A 221 -6.39 4.97 3.16
CA ILE A 221 -7.62 5.72 2.90
C ILE A 221 -8.26 6.10 4.24
N LEU A 222 -8.56 7.39 4.42
CA LEU A 222 -9.21 7.95 5.60
C LEU A 222 -10.73 7.88 5.50
N TYR A 223 -11.36 7.58 6.64
CA TYR A 223 -12.80 7.50 6.84
C TYR A 223 -13.21 8.30 8.09
N GLU A 224 -14.46 8.76 8.12
CA GLU A 224 -15.11 9.44 9.25
C GLU A 224 -16.51 8.90 9.56
#